data_AF-A0A426YQN6-F1
#
_entry.id   AF-A0A426YQN6-F1
#
_cell.length_a   1.000
_cell.length_b   1.000
_cell.length_c   1.000
_cell.angle_alpha   90.00
_cell.angle_beta   90.00
_cell.angle_gamma   90.00
#
_symmetry.space_group_name_H-M   'P 1'
#
loop_
_entity.id
_entity.type
_entity.pdbx_description
1 polymer ?
#
loop_
_entity_poly.entity_id
_entity_poly.type
_entity_poly.pdbx_seq_one_letter_code
_entity_poly.pdbx_strand_id
1 'polypeptide(L)'
;MFKRSITYRVVGDVGFEQTISSYAVTTYYGDISWYPSLGRVVYRDDVKVPITTKGKGVNDHLVLRAQPTLDVASTRASVSYEIYTNKASLVLYHVFVFTTAEELFELTGNAGGICVLSRSQVDAQIANGMGLKNNDGGLSDFTGYPVIGNQSDMQSSGSYLWSAEDNLLTACGWDPRFPGFFFHQTAVSIPFTTVADFIADVKKLRDAHPDALCGSELFMGFFMRFLRNSTAYLGKTDDVVEFDITYYRSMDPKLPRLYEEIEQMALFKYHGLPHWGKNRNVGFLNIKNKLGAKLDKFVSAMQKYDSNGLFSSDWT
;
A
#
# COMPACT_ATOMS: atom_id res chain seq x y z
N MET A 1 26.65 1.64 -10.56
CA MET A 1 25.36 2.35 -10.77
C MET A 1 24.59 1.64 -11.89
N PHE A 2 23.26 1.56 -11.83
CA PHE A 2 22.43 0.86 -12.83
C PHE A 2 21.10 1.59 -13.07
N LYS A 3 20.39 1.19 -14.13
CA LYS A 3 19.03 1.64 -14.43
C LYS A 3 18.01 0.54 -14.16
N ARG A 4 16.78 0.93 -13.88
CA ARG A 4 15.63 0.03 -13.80
C ARG A 4 14.86 0.04 -15.11
N SER A 5 14.24 -1.09 -15.43
CA SER A 5 13.22 -1.22 -16.46
C SER A 5 11.99 -1.78 -15.79
N ILE A 6 10.92 -0.98 -15.76
CA ILE A 6 9.70 -1.31 -15.01
C ILE A 6 8.51 -1.44 -15.94
N THR A 7 7.76 -2.52 -15.78
CA THR A 7 6.48 -2.76 -16.45
C THR A 7 5.45 -3.17 -15.43
N TYR A 8 4.28 -2.53 -15.44
CA TYR A 8 3.13 -3.05 -14.70
C TYR A 8 2.27 -3.91 -15.62
N ARG A 9 2.00 -5.15 -15.21
CA ARG A 9 1.11 -6.07 -15.92
C ARG A 9 -0.17 -6.26 -15.12
N VAL A 10 -1.30 -5.93 -15.73
CA VAL A 10 -2.63 -6.13 -15.15
C VAL A 10 -3.18 -7.46 -15.66
N VAL A 11 -3.58 -8.33 -14.75
CA VAL A 11 -4.23 -9.61 -15.07
C VAL A 11 -5.43 -9.84 -14.17
N GLY A 12 -6.29 -10.79 -14.54
CA GLY A 12 -7.34 -11.28 -13.65
C GLY A 12 -6.74 -12.06 -12.48
N ASP A 13 -7.44 -12.10 -11.35
CA ASP A 13 -6.95 -12.79 -10.16
C ASP A 13 -7.26 -14.30 -10.15
N VAL A 14 -7.87 -14.85 -11.21
CA VAL A 14 -8.11 -16.30 -11.36
C VAL A 14 -6.77 -17.06 -11.35
N GLY A 15 -6.61 -17.98 -10.40
CA GLY A 15 -5.38 -18.76 -10.23
C GLY A 15 -4.18 -17.97 -9.67
N PHE A 16 -4.42 -16.76 -9.15
CA PHE A 16 -3.35 -15.90 -8.61
C PHE A 16 -2.59 -16.58 -7.46
N GLU A 17 -3.30 -17.25 -6.57
CA GLU A 17 -2.74 -17.92 -5.38
C GLU A 17 -1.70 -18.98 -5.71
N GLN A 18 -1.75 -19.61 -6.90
CA GLN A 18 -0.75 -20.58 -7.35
C GLN A 18 0.48 -19.92 -8.00
N THR A 19 0.39 -18.66 -8.43
CA THR A 19 1.47 -17.98 -9.18
C THR A 19 2.36 -17.11 -8.32
N ILE A 20 1.88 -16.65 -7.15
CA ILE A 20 2.57 -15.69 -6.30
C ILE A 20 3.99 -16.13 -5.92
N SER A 21 4.17 -17.41 -5.54
CA SER A 21 5.48 -17.94 -5.15
C SER A 21 6.46 -18.01 -6.33
N SER A 22 5.97 -18.33 -7.53
CA SER A 22 6.79 -18.36 -8.74
C SER A 22 7.24 -16.95 -9.16
N TYR A 23 6.38 -15.95 -8.99
CA TYR A 23 6.71 -14.57 -9.28
C TYR A 23 7.86 -14.05 -8.40
N ALA A 24 7.81 -14.37 -7.10
CA ALA A 24 8.79 -13.93 -6.11
C ALA A 24 10.23 -14.37 -6.42
N VAL A 25 10.41 -15.54 -7.07
CA VAL A 25 11.74 -16.07 -7.40
C VAL A 25 12.26 -15.61 -8.77
N THR A 26 11.39 -15.05 -9.62
CA THR A 26 11.74 -14.63 -10.99
C THR A 26 11.98 -13.13 -11.12
N THR A 27 11.69 -12.35 -10.09
CA THR A 27 11.81 -10.89 -10.11
C THR A 27 12.73 -10.38 -9.00
N TYR A 28 13.55 -9.36 -9.31
CA TYR A 28 14.55 -8.84 -8.36
C TYR A 28 13.97 -7.82 -7.38
N TYR A 29 13.11 -6.92 -7.88
CA TYR A 29 12.53 -5.81 -7.11
C TYR A 29 11.02 -5.73 -7.29
N GLY A 30 10.39 -6.84 -7.69
CA GLY A 30 8.97 -6.89 -7.99
C GLY A 30 8.09 -6.83 -6.75
N ASP A 31 6.91 -6.28 -6.95
CA ASP A 31 5.83 -6.21 -5.96
C ASP A 31 4.49 -6.43 -6.69
N ILE A 32 3.44 -6.64 -5.91
CA ILE A 32 2.10 -6.92 -6.43
C ILE A 32 1.08 -6.05 -5.71
N SER A 33 0.19 -5.41 -6.47
CA SER A 33 -1.07 -4.87 -5.94
C SER A 33 -2.21 -5.80 -6.34
N TRP A 34 -2.88 -6.42 -5.35
CA TRP A 34 -4.10 -7.19 -5.59
C TRP A 34 -5.31 -6.37 -5.19
N TYR A 35 -6.30 -6.31 -6.08
CA TYR A 35 -7.58 -5.65 -5.89
C TYR A 35 -8.67 -6.71 -5.88
N PRO A 36 -9.00 -7.30 -4.70
CA PRO A 36 -9.88 -8.45 -4.63
C PRO A 36 -11.26 -8.18 -5.22
N SER A 37 -11.93 -7.08 -4.83
CA SER A 37 -13.28 -6.72 -5.31
C SER A 37 -13.32 -6.42 -6.80
N LEU A 38 -12.20 -5.98 -7.38
CA LEU A 38 -12.07 -5.82 -8.84
C LEU A 38 -11.69 -7.12 -9.57
N GLY A 39 -11.27 -8.17 -8.86
CA GLY A 39 -10.75 -9.41 -9.45
C GLY A 39 -9.47 -9.18 -10.27
N ARG A 40 -8.65 -8.20 -9.87
CA ARG A 40 -7.45 -7.78 -10.63
C ARG A 40 -6.17 -7.88 -9.81
N VAL A 41 -5.11 -8.31 -10.46
CA VAL A 41 -3.74 -8.34 -9.92
C VAL A 41 -2.85 -7.51 -10.82
N VAL A 42 -2.06 -6.63 -10.22
CA VAL A 42 -1.08 -5.80 -10.92
C VAL A 42 0.31 -6.21 -10.46
N TYR A 43 1.06 -6.85 -11.35
CA TYR A 43 2.46 -7.22 -11.11
C TYR A 43 3.37 -6.07 -11.55
N ARG A 44 4.32 -5.68 -10.71
CA ARG A 44 5.36 -4.71 -11.04
C ARG A 44 6.67 -5.41 -11.40
N ASP A 45 6.85 -5.74 -12.68
CA ASP A 45 8.10 -6.32 -13.14
C ASP A 45 9.19 -5.26 -13.12
N ASP A 46 10.08 -5.33 -12.14
CA ASP A 46 11.19 -4.40 -11.96
C ASP A 46 12.53 -5.15 -12.09
N VAL A 47 13.21 -4.89 -13.21
CA VAL A 47 14.47 -5.54 -13.56
C VAL A 47 15.60 -4.53 -13.71
N LYS A 48 16.80 -4.97 -13.31
CA LYS A 48 18.04 -4.20 -13.46
C LYS A 48 18.54 -4.28 -14.90
N VAL A 49 18.86 -3.13 -15.49
CA VAL A 49 19.46 -3.01 -16.82
C VAL A 49 20.76 -2.18 -16.77
N PRO A 50 21.66 -2.32 -17.77
CA PRO A 50 22.90 -1.55 -17.83
C PRO A 50 22.65 -0.04 -17.77
N ILE A 51 23.56 0.72 -17.15
CA ILE A 51 23.46 2.18 -17.04
C ILE A 51 23.39 2.90 -18.39
N THR A 52 23.93 2.27 -19.46
CA THR A 52 23.91 2.75 -20.84
C THR A 52 22.55 2.59 -21.54
N THR A 53 21.59 1.90 -20.92
CA THR A 53 20.24 1.73 -21.48
C THR A 53 19.54 3.09 -21.59
N LYS A 54 18.91 3.36 -22.74
CA LYS A 54 18.21 4.64 -22.98
C LYS A 54 16.94 4.72 -22.14
N GLY A 55 16.66 5.92 -21.64
CA GLY A 55 15.50 6.22 -20.80
C GLY A 55 15.86 7.17 -19.66
N LYS A 56 14.94 8.08 -19.35
CA LYS A 56 15.04 9.07 -18.26
C LYS A 56 13.81 8.98 -17.35
N GLY A 57 13.27 7.77 -17.20
CA GLY A 57 12.06 7.58 -16.44
C GLY A 57 12.25 7.95 -14.97
N VAL A 58 11.16 8.38 -14.37
CA VAL A 58 11.08 8.76 -12.95
C VAL A 58 9.85 8.12 -12.31
N ASN A 59 9.91 7.92 -11.00
CA ASN A 59 8.76 7.55 -10.19
C ASN A 59 8.28 8.76 -9.39
N ASP A 60 7.10 9.23 -9.73
CA ASP A 60 6.47 10.41 -9.14
C ASP A 60 4.98 10.10 -8.93
N HIS A 61 4.73 9.32 -7.88
CA HIS A 61 3.42 8.81 -7.54
C HIS A 61 2.48 9.94 -7.13
N LEU A 62 1.26 9.96 -7.70
CA LEU A 62 0.30 11.06 -7.53
C LEU A 62 -0.04 11.33 -6.06
N VAL A 63 -0.23 10.27 -5.27
CA VAL A 63 -0.55 10.36 -3.83
C VAL A 63 0.63 10.93 -3.01
N LEU A 64 1.85 10.93 -3.57
CA LEU A 64 3.07 11.42 -2.94
C LEU A 64 3.53 12.76 -3.55
N ARG A 65 2.60 13.56 -4.07
CA ARG A 65 2.84 14.94 -4.51
C ARG A 65 2.23 15.92 -3.55
N ALA A 66 2.84 17.09 -3.40
CA ALA A 66 2.18 18.21 -2.76
C ALA A 66 0.92 18.59 -3.56
N GLN A 67 -0.19 18.76 -2.85
CA GLN A 67 -1.49 19.14 -3.40
C GLN A 67 -1.84 20.54 -2.88
N PRO A 68 -2.64 21.35 -3.60
CA PRO A 68 -3.06 22.65 -3.09
C PRO A 68 -3.73 22.51 -1.72
N THR A 69 -3.30 23.30 -0.74
CA THR A 69 -3.76 23.22 0.64
C THR A 69 -5.21 23.61 0.80
N LEU A 70 -5.73 24.54 0.00
CA LEU A 70 -7.17 24.82 -0.03
C LEU A 70 -7.95 23.58 -0.46
N ASP A 71 -7.37 22.71 -1.28
CA ASP A 71 -7.97 21.43 -1.66
C ASP A 71 -7.77 20.39 -0.53
N VAL A 72 -6.63 20.36 0.17
CA VAL A 72 -6.45 19.51 1.36
C VAL A 72 -7.35 19.95 2.54
N ALA A 73 -7.69 21.24 2.64
CA ALA A 73 -8.38 21.85 3.78
C ALA A 73 -9.86 22.17 3.52
N SER A 74 -10.32 22.30 2.27
CA SER A 74 -11.73 22.62 1.94
C SER A 74 -12.62 21.42 2.23
N THR A 75 -13.08 21.45 3.46
CA THR A 75 -13.83 20.44 4.16
C THR A 75 -15.29 20.89 4.26
N ARG A 76 -16.22 19.93 4.15
CA ARG A 76 -17.65 19.99 4.54
C ARG A 76 -18.70 20.63 3.60
N ALA A 77 -18.41 20.97 2.35
CA ALA A 77 -19.47 21.40 1.44
C ALA A 77 -19.24 20.93 0.00
N SER A 78 -20.26 20.27 -0.56
CA SER A 78 -20.48 19.95 -1.98
C SER A 78 -19.58 18.90 -2.64
N VAL A 79 -20.15 17.71 -2.84
CA VAL A 79 -19.78 16.79 -3.93
C VAL A 79 -20.47 17.30 -5.20
N SER A 80 -19.77 17.99 -6.09
CA SER A 80 -20.28 18.31 -7.43
C SER A 80 -19.73 17.30 -8.43
N TYR A 81 -20.62 16.43 -8.88
CA TYR A 81 -20.44 15.42 -9.90
C TYR A 81 -20.44 16.08 -11.28
N GLU A 82 -19.34 16.71 -11.70
CA GLU A 82 -19.14 17.10 -13.09
C GLU A 82 -17.67 17.45 -13.30
N ILE A 83 -16.99 16.76 -14.22
CA ILE A 83 -15.97 17.26 -15.18
C ILE A 83 -15.40 16.03 -15.91
N TYR A 84 -16.10 15.62 -16.97
CA TYR A 84 -15.50 14.99 -18.15
C TYR A 84 -15.17 16.16 -19.08
N THR A 85 -13.91 16.36 -19.52
CA THR A 85 -13.56 16.86 -20.88
C THR A 85 -12.09 17.23 -21.15
N ASN A 86 -11.15 17.24 -20.19
CA ASN A 86 -9.73 17.44 -20.55
C ASN A 86 -8.76 16.58 -19.73
N LYS A 87 -7.89 15.82 -20.42
CA LYS A 87 -6.88 14.91 -19.82
C LYS A 87 -5.97 15.60 -18.79
N ALA A 88 -5.73 16.91 -18.92
CA ALA A 88 -4.92 17.68 -17.98
C ALA A 88 -5.69 18.06 -16.70
N SER A 89 -7.02 18.21 -16.75
CA SER A 89 -7.85 18.58 -15.59
C SER A 89 -8.24 17.38 -14.73
N LEU A 90 -8.25 16.16 -15.28
CA LEU A 90 -8.56 14.93 -14.55
C LEU A 90 -7.49 14.53 -13.52
N VAL A 91 -6.22 14.89 -13.75
CA VAL A 91 -5.07 14.38 -12.99
C VAL A 91 -4.78 15.21 -11.74
N LEU A 92 -5.08 16.52 -11.74
CA LEU A 92 -4.98 17.38 -10.54
C LEU A 92 -6.17 17.22 -9.59
N TYR A 93 -7.37 16.90 -10.10
CA TYR A 93 -8.58 16.71 -9.29
C TYR A 93 -8.73 15.32 -8.65
N HIS A 94 -7.92 14.34 -9.07
CA HIS A 94 -8.11 12.95 -8.65
C HIS A 94 -7.90 12.77 -7.13
N VAL A 95 -6.75 13.15 -6.57
CA VAL A 95 -6.43 12.89 -5.16
C VAL A 95 -7.42 13.55 -4.18
N PHE A 96 -7.93 14.73 -4.53
CA PHE A 96 -8.83 15.58 -3.73
C PHE A 96 -10.26 15.01 -3.54
N VAL A 97 -10.81 14.33 -4.55
CA VAL A 97 -12.17 13.77 -4.48
C VAL A 97 -12.21 12.50 -3.61
N PHE A 98 -11.09 11.79 -3.44
CA PHE A 98 -11.09 10.47 -2.82
C PHE A 98 -11.33 10.48 -1.31
N THR A 99 -10.62 11.31 -0.56
CA THR A 99 -10.73 11.30 0.92
C THR A 99 -12.08 11.79 1.41
N THR A 100 -12.59 12.84 0.77
CA THR A 100 -13.89 13.43 1.13
C THR A 100 -15.06 12.54 0.73
N ALA A 101 -14.99 11.93 -0.46
CA ALA A 101 -16.00 10.96 -0.88
C ALA A 101 -15.93 9.67 -0.04
N GLU A 102 -14.72 9.21 0.32
CA GLU A 102 -14.55 8.08 1.24
C GLU A 102 -15.20 8.38 2.59
N GLU A 103 -14.85 9.48 3.26
CA GLU A 103 -15.48 9.83 4.54
C GLU A 103 -17.01 9.94 4.45
N LEU A 104 -17.55 10.56 3.40
CA LEU A 104 -19.00 10.67 3.21
C LEU A 104 -19.65 9.29 3.00
N PHE A 105 -19.07 8.43 2.16
CA PHE A 105 -19.59 7.11 1.92
C PHE A 105 -19.46 6.22 3.15
N GLU A 106 -18.40 6.37 3.93
CA GLU A 106 -18.22 5.66 5.19
C GLU A 106 -19.23 6.13 6.25
N LEU A 107 -19.49 7.43 6.34
CA LEU A 107 -20.52 8.00 7.23
C LEU A 107 -21.95 7.56 6.85
N THR A 108 -22.21 7.36 5.56
CA THR A 108 -23.54 6.98 5.05
C THR A 108 -23.70 5.47 4.88
N GLY A 109 -22.65 4.67 5.13
CA GLY A 109 -22.66 3.22 4.89
C GLY A 109 -22.80 2.84 3.41
N ASN A 110 -22.38 3.72 2.49
CA ASN A 110 -22.53 3.54 1.05
C ASN A 110 -21.37 2.74 0.45
N ALA A 111 -21.36 1.43 0.68
CA ALA A 111 -20.35 0.51 0.15
C ALA A 111 -20.26 0.54 -1.39
N GLY A 112 -21.40 0.66 -2.09
CA GLY A 112 -21.42 0.78 -3.55
C GLY A 112 -20.72 2.04 -4.05
N GLY A 113 -20.89 3.17 -3.35
CA GLY A 113 -20.17 4.41 -3.62
C GLY A 113 -18.66 4.26 -3.48
N ILE A 114 -18.20 3.59 -2.42
CA ILE A 114 -16.79 3.23 -2.23
C ILE A 114 -16.30 2.39 -3.42
N CYS A 115 -17.03 1.35 -3.83
CA CYS A 115 -16.60 0.49 -4.94
C CYS A 115 -16.50 1.22 -6.29
N VAL A 116 -17.43 2.13 -6.60
CA VAL A 116 -17.35 2.96 -7.81
C VAL A 116 -16.12 3.87 -7.75
N LEU A 117 -15.88 4.47 -6.59
CA LEU A 117 -14.75 5.35 -6.34
C LEU A 117 -13.42 4.59 -6.48
N SER A 118 -13.28 3.43 -5.84
CA SER A 118 -12.11 2.56 -5.90
C SER A 118 -11.81 2.10 -7.30
N ARG A 119 -12.82 1.63 -8.04
CA ARG A 119 -12.64 1.23 -9.45
C ARG A 119 -12.10 2.38 -10.28
N SER A 120 -12.69 3.57 -10.15
CA SER A 120 -12.28 4.76 -10.89
C SER A 120 -10.84 5.15 -10.57
N GLN A 121 -10.46 5.12 -9.29
CA GLN A 121 -9.10 5.39 -8.84
C GLN A 121 -8.10 4.38 -9.40
N VAL A 122 -8.39 3.08 -9.28
CA VAL A 122 -7.49 2.01 -9.77
C VAL A 122 -7.31 2.10 -11.28
N ASP A 123 -8.39 2.29 -12.04
CA ASP A 123 -8.34 2.47 -13.49
C ASP A 123 -7.48 3.69 -13.87
N ALA A 124 -7.64 4.81 -13.16
CA ALA A 124 -6.85 6.01 -13.41
C ALA A 124 -5.38 5.83 -13.06
N GLN A 125 -5.05 5.18 -11.93
CA GLN A 125 -3.65 4.92 -11.56
C GLN A 125 -2.96 4.02 -12.59
N ILE A 126 -3.62 2.95 -13.03
CA ILE A 126 -3.11 2.05 -14.07
C ILE A 126 -2.90 2.82 -15.38
N ALA A 127 -3.87 3.63 -15.80
CA ALA A 127 -3.78 4.41 -17.04
C ALA A 127 -2.65 5.45 -17.03
N ASN A 128 -2.31 5.97 -15.84
CA ASN A 128 -1.26 6.97 -15.65
C ASN A 128 0.09 6.35 -15.21
N GLY A 129 0.30 5.06 -15.47
CA GLY A 129 1.59 4.44 -15.28
C GLY A 129 1.92 4.08 -13.82
N MET A 130 0.95 4.17 -12.90
CA MET A 130 1.11 3.94 -11.45
C MET A 130 2.23 4.81 -10.84
N GLY A 131 2.30 6.07 -11.26
CA GLY A 131 3.32 7.03 -10.83
C GLY A 131 4.57 7.07 -11.71
N LEU A 132 4.76 6.12 -12.63
CA LEU A 132 5.91 6.12 -13.53
C LEU A 132 5.72 7.07 -14.72
N LYS A 133 6.80 7.75 -15.11
CA LYS A 133 6.85 8.64 -16.28
C LYS A 133 8.03 8.28 -17.16
N ASN A 134 7.91 8.42 -18.48
CA ASN A 134 8.98 8.06 -19.42
C ASN A 134 10.01 9.19 -19.63
N ASN A 135 9.64 10.44 -19.33
CA ASN A 135 10.43 11.66 -19.53
C ASN A 135 10.58 12.47 -18.23
N ASP A 136 11.10 13.70 -18.34
CA ASP A 136 11.53 14.60 -17.26
C ASP A 136 10.41 15.10 -16.31
N GLY A 137 9.27 14.43 -16.20
CA GLY A 137 8.38 14.59 -15.04
C GLY A 137 7.12 15.43 -15.22
N GLY A 138 6.68 15.75 -16.44
CA GLY A 138 5.37 16.35 -16.70
C GLY A 138 4.19 15.47 -16.28
N LEU A 139 3.03 16.08 -16.00
CA LEU A 139 1.83 15.39 -15.50
C LEU A 139 1.26 14.33 -16.48
N SER A 140 1.60 14.42 -17.76
CA SER A 140 1.10 13.59 -18.86
C SER A 140 2.21 12.80 -19.57
N ASP A 141 3.29 12.49 -18.86
CA ASP A 141 4.53 11.95 -19.42
C ASP A 141 4.64 10.42 -19.41
N PHE A 142 3.59 9.73 -18.96
CA PHE A 142 3.50 8.29 -19.16
C PHE A 142 3.08 7.99 -20.59
N THR A 143 3.98 7.38 -21.35
CA THR A 143 3.79 7.03 -22.77
C THR A 143 3.74 5.52 -22.99
N GLY A 144 4.04 4.72 -21.97
CA GLY A 144 3.94 3.27 -22.00
C GLY A 144 5.07 2.56 -21.26
N TYR A 145 4.96 1.23 -21.18
CA TYR A 145 5.98 0.36 -20.60
C TYR A 145 6.89 -0.25 -21.69
N PRO A 146 8.15 -0.61 -21.36
CA PRO A 146 8.77 -0.42 -20.05
C PRO A 146 9.20 1.04 -19.82
N VAL A 147 9.11 1.50 -18.57
CA VAL A 147 9.72 2.77 -18.15
C VAL A 147 11.14 2.49 -17.68
N ILE A 148 12.11 3.15 -18.32
CA ILE A 148 13.54 2.97 -18.04
C ILE A 148 14.12 4.25 -17.44
N GLY A 149 14.72 4.17 -16.26
CA GLY A 149 15.27 5.31 -15.53
C GLY A 149 16.40 4.92 -14.58
N ASN A 150 17.12 5.90 -14.03
CA ASN A 150 18.15 5.60 -13.02
C ASN A 150 17.52 5.00 -11.76
N GLN A 151 18.26 4.11 -11.09
CA GLN A 151 17.81 3.54 -9.82
C GLN A 151 17.35 4.62 -8.82
N SER A 152 18.09 5.73 -8.71
CA SER A 152 17.75 6.84 -7.82
C SER A 152 16.40 7.46 -8.15
N ASP A 153 16.11 7.63 -9.43
CA ASP A 153 14.96 8.38 -9.92
C ASP A 153 13.70 7.50 -9.96
N MET A 154 13.88 6.17 -10.00
CA MET A 154 12.80 5.18 -10.09
C MET A 154 12.42 4.56 -8.74
N GLN A 155 13.31 4.58 -7.75
CA GLN A 155 13.10 3.87 -6.46
C GLN A 155 12.20 4.66 -5.49
N SER A 156 12.34 5.98 -5.45
CA SER A 156 11.63 6.83 -4.52
C SER A 156 10.76 7.83 -5.26
N SER A 157 9.55 8.02 -4.76
CA SER A 157 8.70 9.16 -5.09
C SER A 157 8.65 10.06 -3.87
N GLY A 158 8.79 11.35 -4.07
CA GLY A 158 8.88 12.29 -2.96
C GLY A 158 8.84 13.74 -3.42
N SER A 159 8.20 14.02 -4.55
CA SER A 159 8.10 15.36 -5.13
C SER A 159 7.56 16.40 -4.13
N TYR A 160 6.80 15.96 -3.14
CA TYR A 160 6.37 16.77 -2.01
C TYR A 160 7.52 17.30 -1.11
N LEU A 161 8.64 16.58 -0.94
CA LEU A 161 9.78 17.04 -0.13
C LEU A 161 10.48 18.24 -0.75
N TRP A 162 10.22 18.48 -2.05
CA TRP A 162 10.73 19.60 -2.81
C TRP A 162 9.60 20.56 -3.23
N SER A 163 8.46 20.55 -2.51
CA SER A 163 7.40 21.53 -2.73
C SER A 163 7.90 22.94 -2.46
N ALA A 164 7.32 23.93 -3.14
CA ALA A 164 7.69 25.32 -2.92
C ALA A 164 7.40 25.73 -1.46
N GLU A 165 8.25 26.58 -0.89
CA GLU A 165 7.95 27.28 0.37
C GLU A 165 6.92 28.38 0.07
N ASP A 166 5.67 27.95 -0.12
CA ASP A 166 4.57 28.76 -0.64
C ASP A 166 3.59 29.21 0.44
N ASN A 167 4.05 29.29 1.70
CA ASN A 167 3.22 29.54 2.88
C ASN A 167 2.07 28.52 3.05
N LEU A 168 2.33 27.24 2.74
CA LEU A 168 1.32 26.18 2.76
C LEU A 168 0.18 26.46 1.78
N LEU A 169 0.47 26.99 0.60
CA LEU A 169 -0.46 26.92 -0.52
C LEU A 169 -0.50 25.51 -1.11
N THR A 170 0.54 24.71 -0.91
CA THR A 170 0.56 23.28 -1.17
C THR A 170 1.05 22.49 0.04
N ALA A 171 0.49 21.30 0.25
CA ALA A 171 0.83 20.43 1.38
C ALA A 171 0.74 18.94 1.00
N CYS A 172 1.35 18.10 1.82
CA CYS A 172 1.18 16.66 1.70
C CYS A 172 -0.19 16.24 2.20
N GLY A 173 -0.75 15.16 1.64
CA GLY A 173 -1.99 14.60 2.15
C GLY A 173 -1.92 14.12 3.60
N TRP A 174 -0.73 13.86 4.16
CA TRP A 174 -0.54 13.51 5.58
C TRP A 174 -0.01 14.67 6.43
N ASP A 175 -0.01 15.90 5.92
CA ASP A 175 0.37 17.07 6.71
C ASP A 175 -0.64 17.27 7.85
N PRO A 176 -0.24 17.17 9.14
CA PRO A 176 -1.17 17.17 10.25
C PRO A 176 -1.85 18.52 10.48
N ARG A 177 -1.40 19.59 9.80
CA ARG A 177 -2.02 20.92 9.88
C ARG A 177 -3.34 21.00 9.12
N PHE A 178 -3.64 20.00 8.29
CA PHE A 178 -4.85 19.93 7.47
C PHE A 178 -5.52 18.55 7.63
N PRO A 179 -6.86 18.48 7.48
CA PRO A 179 -7.62 17.22 7.55
C PRO A 179 -7.46 16.41 6.25
N GLY A 180 -6.25 15.90 6.02
CA GLY A 180 -5.93 15.11 4.82
C GLY A 180 -6.24 13.61 4.98
N PHE A 181 -5.36 12.76 4.47
CA PHE A 181 -5.52 11.31 4.52
C PHE A 181 -5.64 10.78 5.94
N PHE A 182 -6.73 10.06 6.20
CA PHE A 182 -6.94 9.33 7.44
C PHE A 182 -7.16 7.85 7.15
N PHE A 183 -6.12 7.05 7.37
CA PHE A 183 -6.16 5.61 7.13
C PHE A 183 -5.45 4.85 8.25
N HIS A 184 -5.78 3.57 8.36
CA HIS A 184 -4.97 2.60 9.07
C HIS A 184 -4.26 1.71 8.06
N GLN A 185 -3.04 1.30 8.38
CA GLN A 185 -2.32 0.32 7.58
C GLN A 185 -1.96 -0.84 8.48
N THR A 186 -2.52 -2.02 8.17
CA THR A 186 -2.16 -3.30 8.77
C THR A 186 -1.13 -3.97 7.89
N ALA A 187 -0.07 -4.52 8.47
CA ALA A 187 0.89 -5.30 7.70
C ALA A 187 1.27 -6.63 8.36
N VAL A 188 1.21 -7.72 7.60
CA VAL A 188 1.42 -9.08 8.10
C VAL A 188 2.24 -9.91 7.11
N SER A 189 3.22 -10.66 7.63
CA SER A 189 4.02 -11.60 6.85
C SER A 189 3.37 -12.98 6.86
N ILE A 190 3.06 -13.51 5.70
CA ILE A 190 2.55 -14.88 5.54
C ILE A 190 3.64 -15.75 4.88
N PRO A 191 3.99 -16.91 5.46
CA PRO A 191 4.96 -17.83 4.84
C PRO A 191 4.53 -18.27 3.45
N PHE A 192 5.49 -18.45 2.53
CA PHE A 192 5.20 -18.98 1.19
C PHE A 192 4.52 -20.35 1.21
N THR A 193 4.69 -21.13 2.28
CA THR A 193 4.06 -22.45 2.46
C THR A 193 2.56 -22.37 2.67
N THR A 194 2.01 -21.23 3.11
CA THR A 194 0.59 -21.07 3.44
C THR A 194 -0.09 -19.89 2.75
N VAL A 195 0.67 -19.07 2.01
CA VAL A 195 0.13 -17.87 1.34
C VAL A 195 -0.96 -18.17 0.32
N ALA A 196 -0.87 -19.30 -0.39
CA ALA A 196 -1.87 -19.68 -1.38
C ALA A 196 -3.25 -19.93 -0.72
N ASP A 197 -3.25 -20.65 0.41
CA ASP A 197 -4.46 -20.91 1.19
C ASP A 197 -5.04 -19.62 1.77
N PHE A 198 -4.18 -18.71 2.26
CA PHE A 198 -4.60 -17.40 2.74
C PHE A 198 -5.32 -16.59 1.66
N ILE A 199 -4.74 -16.49 0.46
CA ILE A 199 -5.36 -15.80 -0.68
C ILE A 199 -6.70 -16.46 -1.05
N ALA A 200 -6.75 -17.79 -1.07
CA ALA A 200 -7.98 -18.52 -1.37
C ALA A 200 -9.10 -18.24 -0.35
N ASP A 201 -8.78 -18.11 0.94
CA ASP A 201 -9.77 -17.73 1.94
C ASP A 201 -10.19 -16.26 1.85
N VAL A 202 -9.28 -15.34 1.56
CA VAL A 202 -9.65 -13.94 1.29
C VAL A 202 -10.60 -13.84 0.09
N LYS A 203 -10.40 -14.67 -0.95
CA LYS A 203 -11.34 -14.77 -2.07
C LYS A 203 -12.71 -15.27 -1.65
N LYS A 204 -12.80 -16.26 -0.75
CA LYS A 204 -14.09 -16.71 -0.20
C LYS A 204 -14.81 -15.58 0.55
N LEU A 205 -14.09 -14.80 1.34
CA LEU A 205 -14.64 -13.64 2.04
C LEU A 205 -15.13 -12.57 1.08
N ARG A 206 -14.36 -12.28 0.03
CA ARG A 206 -14.79 -11.39 -1.06
C ARG A 206 -16.06 -11.93 -1.73
N ASP A 207 -16.09 -13.20 -2.11
CA ASP A 207 -17.22 -13.77 -2.84
C ASP A 207 -18.51 -13.75 -1.99
N ALA A 208 -18.38 -13.87 -0.65
CA ALA A 208 -19.48 -13.69 0.30
C ALA A 208 -19.89 -12.22 0.48
N HIS A 209 -18.93 -11.29 0.39
CA HIS A 209 -19.12 -9.85 0.65
C HIS A 209 -18.40 -8.99 -0.41
N PRO A 210 -18.91 -8.93 -1.65
CA PRO A 210 -18.17 -8.39 -2.79
C PRO A 210 -17.79 -6.91 -2.66
N ASP A 211 -18.60 -6.12 -1.96
CA ASP A 211 -18.38 -4.68 -1.80
C ASP A 211 -17.52 -4.33 -0.56
N ALA A 212 -17.21 -5.30 0.30
CA ALA A 212 -16.60 -5.03 1.60
C ALA A 212 -15.10 -4.73 1.54
N LEU A 213 -14.41 -5.08 0.44
CA LEU A 213 -12.97 -4.88 0.28
C LEU A 213 -12.60 -3.68 -0.59
N CYS A 214 -13.59 -3.00 -1.18
CA CYS A 214 -13.38 -1.85 -2.03
C CYS A 214 -12.63 -0.71 -1.33
N GLY A 215 -12.84 -0.50 -0.02
CA GLY A 215 -12.14 0.55 0.73
C GLY A 215 -10.62 0.44 0.67
N SER A 216 -10.07 -0.78 0.72
CA SER A 216 -8.61 -0.98 0.62
C SER A 216 -8.06 -0.69 -0.78
N GLU A 217 -8.89 -0.84 -1.80
CA GLU A 217 -8.52 -0.63 -3.20
C GLU A 217 -8.30 0.85 -3.52
N LEU A 218 -8.88 1.78 -2.73
CA LEU A 218 -8.56 3.20 -2.78
C LEU A 218 -7.07 3.47 -2.48
N PHE A 219 -6.46 2.61 -1.66
CA PHE A 219 -5.09 2.74 -1.17
C PHE A 219 -4.15 1.67 -1.72
N MET A 220 -4.25 1.38 -3.02
CA MET A 220 -3.43 0.40 -3.75
C MET A 220 -3.77 -1.08 -3.52
N GLY A 221 -4.89 -1.37 -2.85
CA GLY A 221 -5.34 -2.72 -2.58
C GLY A 221 -4.45 -3.43 -1.57
N PHE A 222 -4.37 -4.76 -1.68
CA PHE A 222 -3.49 -5.58 -0.87
C PHE A 222 -2.11 -5.54 -1.52
N PHE A 223 -1.23 -4.70 -0.98
CA PHE A 223 0.11 -4.50 -1.52
C PHE A 223 1.06 -5.55 -0.97
N MET A 224 1.76 -6.25 -1.86
CA MET A 224 2.54 -7.44 -1.51
C MET A 224 4.01 -7.26 -1.84
N ARG A 225 4.86 -7.63 -0.88
CA ARG A 225 6.31 -7.61 -1.01
C ARG A 225 6.92 -8.93 -0.57
N PHE A 226 8.03 -9.32 -1.17
CA PHE A 226 8.67 -10.60 -0.90
C PHE A 226 9.90 -10.39 -0.02
N LEU A 227 9.98 -11.13 1.10
CA LEU A 227 11.11 -11.04 2.01
C LEU A 227 11.67 -12.43 2.29
N ARG A 228 13.00 -12.51 2.35
CA ARG A 228 13.69 -13.70 2.84
C ARG A 228 13.66 -13.73 4.36
N ASN A 229 13.85 -14.92 4.91
CA ASN A 229 14.11 -15.10 6.33
C ASN A 229 15.33 -14.26 6.78
N SER A 230 15.35 -13.88 8.05
CA SER A 230 16.40 -13.03 8.61
C SER A 230 17.05 -13.65 9.83
N THR A 231 18.34 -13.40 10.01
CA THR A 231 19.08 -13.74 11.23
C THR A 231 18.81 -12.77 12.37
N ALA A 232 18.20 -11.60 12.11
CA ALA A 232 17.79 -10.67 13.14
C ALA A 232 16.74 -11.30 14.07
N TYR A 233 16.85 -11.04 15.38
CA TYR A 233 16.00 -11.68 16.37
C TYR A 233 14.52 -11.30 16.26
N LEU A 234 14.20 -10.05 15.91
CA LEU A 234 12.84 -9.60 15.61
C LEU A 234 12.52 -9.61 14.10
N GLY A 235 13.39 -10.22 13.30
CA GLY A 235 13.22 -10.33 11.85
C GLY A 235 12.29 -11.48 11.44
N LYS A 236 12.06 -11.60 10.12
CA LYS A 236 11.21 -12.66 9.56
C LYS A 236 11.78 -14.05 9.85
N THR A 237 10.93 -14.99 10.24
CA THR A 237 11.30 -16.38 10.57
C THR A 237 11.47 -17.25 9.34
N ASP A 238 10.67 -16.96 8.31
CA ASP A 238 10.56 -17.72 7.07
C ASP A 238 10.73 -16.78 5.87
N ASP A 239 10.86 -17.37 4.68
CA ASP A 239 10.61 -16.62 3.45
C ASP A 239 9.10 -16.36 3.36
N VAL A 240 8.73 -15.10 3.18
CA VAL A 240 7.36 -14.62 3.37
C VAL A 240 6.94 -13.67 2.26
N VAL A 241 5.61 -13.58 2.11
CA VAL A 241 4.93 -12.47 1.46
C VAL A 241 4.43 -11.53 2.55
N GLU A 242 4.92 -10.29 2.58
CA GLU A 242 4.33 -9.22 3.39
C GLU A 242 3.11 -8.69 2.66
N PHE A 243 1.96 -8.65 3.33
CA PHE A 243 0.77 -7.96 2.88
C PHE A 243 0.65 -6.66 3.66
N ASP A 244 0.68 -5.53 2.98
CA ASP A 244 0.27 -4.23 3.49
C ASP A 244 -1.16 -3.96 3.02
N ILE A 245 -2.09 -3.79 3.97
CA ILE A 245 -3.49 -3.50 3.72
C ILE A 245 -3.78 -2.13 4.34
N THR A 246 -3.97 -1.13 3.48
CA THR A 246 -4.31 0.23 3.89
C THR A 246 -5.81 0.44 3.70
N TYR A 247 -6.50 0.94 4.72
CA TYR A 247 -7.95 1.12 4.69
C TYR A 247 -8.40 2.22 5.66
N TYR A 248 -9.54 2.84 5.38
CA TYR A 248 -10.17 3.74 6.33
C TYR A 248 -10.61 2.98 7.59
N ARG A 249 -10.21 3.51 8.76
CA ARG A 249 -10.64 2.99 10.06
C ARG A 249 -11.46 4.05 10.77
N SER A 250 -12.72 3.74 11.06
CA SER A 250 -13.58 4.62 11.84
C SER A 250 -12.96 4.96 13.19
N MET A 251 -13.19 6.20 13.64
CA MET A 251 -12.89 6.63 15.00
C MET A 251 -13.82 5.99 16.04
N ASP A 252 -14.96 5.42 15.60
CA ASP A 252 -15.85 4.64 16.47
C ASP A 252 -15.33 3.20 16.61
N PRO A 253 -14.84 2.79 17.79
CA PRO A 253 -14.34 1.43 18.02
C PRO A 253 -15.43 0.34 17.94
N LYS A 254 -16.71 0.70 17.84
CA LYS A 254 -17.84 -0.26 17.78
C LYS A 254 -18.24 -0.65 16.36
N LEU A 255 -17.55 -0.16 15.33
CA LEU A 255 -17.81 -0.49 13.93
C LEU A 255 -16.75 -1.48 13.41
N PRO A 256 -16.92 -2.80 13.67
CA PRO A 256 -16.00 -3.81 13.14
C PRO A 256 -16.10 -3.86 11.61
N ARG A 257 -14.98 -4.18 10.96
CA ARG A 257 -14.89 -4.28 9.50
C ARG A 257 -14.28 -5.61 9.08
N LEU A 258 -14.60 -6.03 7.86
CA LEU A 258 -14.06 -7.26 7.26
C LEU A 258 -12.51 -7.29 7.25
N TYR A 259 -11.85 -6.13 7.20
CA TYR A 259 -10.38 -6.05 7.32
C TYR A 259 -9.86 -6.58 8.66
N GLU A 260 -10.60 -6.43 9.75
CA GLU A 260 -10.23 -6.97 11.05
C GLU A 260 -10.35 -8.50 11.09
N GLU A 261 -11.31 -9.06 10.37
CA GLU A 261 -11.45 -10.52 10.20
C GLU A 261 -10.29 -11.07 9.34
N ILE A 262 -9.91 -10.38 8.27
CA ILE A 262 -8.74 -10.75 7.45
C ILE A 262 -7.45 -10.64 8.26
N GLU A 263 -7.28 -9.59 9.07
CA GLU A 263 -6.15 -9.44 9.99
C GLU A 263 -6.09 -10.61 10.99
N GLN A 264 -7.22 -10.95 11.63
CA GLN A 264 -7.29 -12.08 12.56
C GLN A 264 -6.97 -13.42 11.87
N MET A 265 -7.54 -13.65 10.68
CA MET A 265 -7.25 -14.85 9.90
C MET A 265 -5.76 -14.93 9.56
N ALA A 266 -5.16 -13.86 9.06
CA ALA A 266 -3.74 -13.78 8.74
C ALA A 266 -2.86 -14.08 9.96
N LEU A 267 -3.15 -13.48 11.11
CA LEU A 267 -2.34 -13.59 12.31
C LEU A 267 -2.52 -14.91 13.05
N PHE A 268 -3.74 -15.44 13.15
CA PHE A 268 -4.07 -16.56 14.03
C PHE A 268 -4.22 -17.88 13.27
N LYS A 269 -4.92 -17.89 12.13
CA LYS A 269 -5.06 -19.10 11.30
C LYS A 269 -3.79 -19.41 10.51
N TYR A 270 -3.17 -18.37 9.95
CA TYR A 270 -1.98 -18.51 9.10
C TYR A 270 -0.67 -18.23 9.82
N HIS A 271 -0.71 -18.05 11.15
CA HIS A 271 0.45 -17.77 11.99
C HIS A 271 1.31 -16.59 11.51
N GLY A 272 0.70 -15.63 10.80
CA GLY A 272 1.42 -14.53 10.18
C GLY A 272 2.14 -13.66 11.20
N LEU A 273 3.33 -13.16 10.85
CA LEU A 273 4.11 -12.29 11.72
C LEU A 273 3.66 -10.83 11.53
N PRO A 274 3.17 -10.13 12.56
CA PRO A 274 2.80 -8.72 12.43
C PRO A 274 4.03 -7.86 12.16
N HIS A 275 3.88 -6.84 11.32
CA HIS A 275 4.83 -5.75 11.22
C HIS A 275 4.81 -4.89 12.50
N TRP A 276 5.97 -4.73 13.15
CA TRP A 276 6.12 -4.05 14.44
C TRP A 276 5.53 -2.63 14.50
N GLY A 277 5.70 -1.85 13.43
CA GLY A 277 5.23 -0.45 13.37
C GLY A 277 3.87 -0.22 12.71
N LYS A 278 3.13 -1.28 12.36
CA LYS A 278 1.90 -1.18 11.54
C LYS A 278 0.76 -2.07 12.06
N ASN A 279 0.79 -2.49 13.31
CA ASN A 279 -0.27 -3.36 13.85
C ASN A 279 -0.74 -2.83 15.19
N ARG A 280 -1.98 -3.16 15.53
CA ARG A 280 -2.57 -2.90 16.85
C ARG A 280 -2.05 -3.94 17.85
N ASN A 281 -2.28 -3.70 19.14
CA ASN A 281 -1.86 -4.61 20.21
C ASN A 281 -2.36 -6.05 20.01
N VAL A 282 -3.54 -6.25 19.41
CA VAL A 282 -4.09 -7.58 19.09
C VAL A 282 -3.16 -8.38 18.16
N GLY A 283 -2.41 -7.71 17.28
CA GLY A 283 -1.47 -8.32 16.35
C GLY A 283 -0.33 -9.08 17.03
N PHE A 284 0.07 -8.59 18.22
CA PHE A 284 1.21 -9.10 18.98
C PHE A 284 0.81 -10.14 20.04
N LEU A 285 -0.48 -10.51 20.12
CA LEU A 285 -0.90 -11.64 20.95
C LEU A 285 -0.14 -12.90 20.53
N ASN A 286 0.38 -13.62 21.53
CA ASN A 286 1.18 -14.83 21.34
C ASN A 286 2.42 -14.65 20.46
N ILE A 287 3.01 -13.45 20.38
CA ILE A 287 4.23 -13.20 19.58
C ILE A 287 5.39 -14.12 19.92
N LYS A 288 5.50 -14.54 21.20
CA LYS A 288 6.47 -15.53 21.66
C LYS A 288 6.35 -16.86 20.92
N ASN A 289 5.13 -17.30 20.61
CA ASN A 289 4.90 -18.53 19.86
C ASN A 289 5.32 -18.38 18.40
N LYS A 290 5.25 -17.17 17.84
CA LYS A 290 5.64 -16.89 16.45
C LYS A 290 7.16 -16.77 16.28
N LEU A 291 7.86 -16.15 17.22
CA LEU A 291 9.32 -15.92 17.14
C LEU A 291 10.15 -17.01 17.82
N GLY A 292 9.57 -17.76 18.76
CA GLY A 292 10.24 -18.79 19.54
C GLY A 292 11.52 -18.28 20.20
N ALA A 293 12.58 -19.09 20.12
CA ALA A 293 13.88 -18.80 20.74
C ALA A 293 14.55 -17.49 20.25
N LYS A 294 14.13 -16.93 19.10
CA LYS A 294 14.64 -15.63 18.66
C LYS A 294 14.20 -14.50 19.60
N LEU A 295 12.97 -14.55 20.13
CA LEU A 295 12.49 -13.53 21.07
C LEU A 295 13.28 -13.60 22.38
N ASP A 296 13.55 -14.79 22.90
CA ASP A 296 14.33 -14.94 24.14
C ASP A 296 15.76 -14.39 23.97
N LYS A 297 16.37 -14.57 22.79
CA LYS A 297 17.67 -13.96 22.46
C LYS A 297 17.61 -12.44 22.35
N PHE A 298 16.52 -11.89 21.80
CA PHE A 298 16.30 -10.45 21.78
C PHE A 298 16.20 -9.88 23.19
N VAL A 299 15.35 -10.46 24.04
CA VAL A 299 15.15 -10.03 25.42
C VAL A 299 16.46 -10.12 26.21
N SER A 300 17.24 -11.20 26.03
CA SER A 300 18.54 -11.35 26.68
C SER A 300 19.54 -10.26 26.25
N ALA A 301 19.57 -9.91 24.96
CA ALA A 301 20.41 -8.84 24.46
C ALA A 301 19.93 -7.46 24.98
N MET A 302 18.62 -7.21 24.95
CA MET A 302 18.00 -6.00 25.49
C MET A 302 18.37 -5.81 26.96
N GLN A 303 18.16 -6.81 27.82
CA GLN A 303 18.49 -6.75 29.25
C GLN A 303 19.98 -6.52 29.52
N LYS A 304 20.86 -7.05 28.66
CA LYS A 304 22.32 -6.85 28.78
C LYS A 304 22.72 -5.41 28.50
N TYR A 305 22.08 -4.75 27.53
CA TYR A 305 22.45 -3.39 27.10
C TYR A 305 21.60 -2.30 27.74
N ASP A 306 20.40 -2.63 28.23
CA ASP A 306 19.45 -1.72 28.84
C ASP A 306 18.78 -2.35 30.08
N SER A 307 19.60 -2.69 31.08
CA SER A 307 19.13 -3.32 32.31
C SER A 307 18.17 -2.45 33.13
N ASN A 308 18.19 -1.13 32.89
CA ASN A 308 17.34 -0.16 33.58
C ASN A 308 16.08 0.20 32.77
N GLY A 309 15.91 -0.35 31.56
CA GLY A 309 14.74 -0.12 30.72
C GLY A 309 14.60 1.32 30.21
N LEU A 310 15.71 2.04 30.00
CA LEU A 310 15.71 3.41 29.49
C LEU A 310 15.07 3.54 28.10
N PHE A 311 15.10 2.47 27.30
CA PHE A 311 14.52 2.40 25.97
C PHE A 311 13.23 1.57 25.91
N SER A 312 12.63 1.28 27.07
CA SER A 312 11.36 0.56 27.19
C SER A 312 10.19 1.53 27.39
N SER A 313 8.98 1.08 27.04
CA SER A 313 7.71 1.79 27.24
C SER A 313 6.64 0.82 27.71
N ASP A 314 5.46 1.31 28.09
CA ASP A 314 4.32 0.46 28.48
C ASP A 314 3.93 -0.58 27.40
N TRP A 315 4.30 -0.34 26.13
CA TRP A 315 4.01 -1.24 25.03
C TRP A 315 5.03 -2.39 24.87
N THR A 316 6.31 -2.16 25.18
CA THR A 316 7.41 -3.14 25.01
C THR A 316 7.52 -4.09 26.19
#